data_AF-A0A3R7EYD1-F1
#
_entry.id   AF-A0A3R7EYD1-F1
#
_cell.length_a   1.000
_cell.length_b   1.000
_cell.length_c   1.000
_cell.angle_alpha   90.00
_cell.angle_beta   90.00
_cell.angle_gamma   90.00
#
_symmetry.space_group_name_H-M   'P 1'
#
loop_
_entity.id
_entity.type
_entity.pdbx_description
1 polymer ?
#
loop_
_entity_poly.entity_id
_entity_poly.type
_entity_poly.pdbx_seq_one_letter_code
_entity_poly.pdbx_strand_id
1 'polypeptide(L)'
;MAFALIQAASRPFLGTGETVDPYAPPTAAEADRAAAVLRSDYERWSRWALGVVAFVVAAGGGFIAAGMVASLSTPGRVDAVDVIVTLIAVVIALAGSTLLVALWWTGRALTRAASYWLRAPYVNGQRAPRAAGWVQARTVNLEPRILVRLLTVALALLVAVGGVAVFIRDLGAGVSIFTVPALLVGICGALSGIGQGGGVLRIVNGLSAGDPLWSWLTRSVRAR
;
A
#
# COMPACT_ATOMS: atom_id res chain seq x y z
N MET A 1 13.13 -8.64 -11.01
CA MET A 1 12.57 -7.33 -11.43
C MET A 1 12.17 -6.38 -10.28
N ALA A 2 11.96 -6.84 -9.04
CA ALA A 2 11.50 -5.97 -7.94
C ALA A 2 12.43 -4.77 -7.61
N PHE A 3 13.74 -4.88 -7.89
CA PHE A 3 14.72 -3.82 -7.64
C PHE A 3 14.61 -2.61 -8.57
N ALA A 4 13.89 -2.70 -9.70
CA ALA A 4 13.76 -1.58 -10.64
C ALA A 4 12.90 -0.43 -10.08
N LEU A 5 11.96 -0.74 -9.18
CA LEU A 5 11.05 0.24 -8.57
C LEU A 5 11.60 0.89 -7.29
N ILE A 6 12.78 0.45 -6.83
CA ILE A 6 13.49 0.96 -5.66
C ILE A 6 14.72 1.73 -6.14
N GLN A 7 14.90 2.96 -5.66
CA GLN A 7 16.07 3.76 -6.02
C GLN A 7 17.36 3.10 -5.53
N ALA A 8 18.43 3.26 -6.30
CA ALA A 8 19.74 2.72 -5.94
C ALA A 8 20.20 3.18 -4.55
N ALA A 9 19.93 4.45 -4.18
CA ALA A 9 20.25 5.02 -2.87
C ALA A 9 19.54 4.33 -1.70
N SER A 10 18.36 3.76 -1.91
CA SER A 10 17.56 3.08 -0.87
C SER A 10 18.03 1.65 -0.61
N ARG A 11 18.63 0.98 -1.60
CA ARG A 11 18.97 -0.45 -1.55
C ARG A 11 19.89 -0.83 -0.39
N PRO A 12 20.96 -0.07 -0.07
CA PRO A 12 21.84 -0.39 1.06
C PRO A 12 21.12 -0.41 2.41
N PHE A 13 20.04 0.37 2.54
CA PHE A 13 19.31 0.53 3.81
C PHE A 13 18.12 -0.43 3.96
N LEU A 14 17.89 -1.34 2.99
CA LEU A 14 16.82 -2.33 3.06
C LEU A 14 17.11 -3.47 4.03
N GLY A 15 18.39 -3.74 4.34
CA GLY A 15 18.79 -4.72 5.35
C GLY A 15 18.34 -4.26 6.73
N THR A 16 17.41 -5.00 7.34
CA THR A 16 16.95 -4.74 8.71
C THR A 16 17.63 -5.69 9.67
N GLY A 17 18.35 -5.17 10.68
CA GLY A 17 18.74 -5.89 11.90
C GLY A 17 19.73 -7.06 11.77
N GLU A 18 19.58 -7.97 10.81
CA GLU A 18 20.44 -9.16 10.65
C GLU A 18 21.81 -8.84 10.04
N THR A 19 21.92 -7.73 9.31
CA THR A 19 23.18 -7.25 8.73
C THR A 19 23.84 -6.14 9.55
N VAL A 20 23.21 -5.72 10.65
CA VAL A 20 23.71 -4.67 11.52
C VAL A 20 24.47 -5.37 12.64
N ASP A 21 25.78 -5.11 12.71
CA ASP A 21 26.64 -5.69 13.73
C ASP A 21 26.08 -5.37 15.13
N PRO A 22 25.70 -6.40 15.94
CA PRO A 22 25.19 -6.20 17.30
C PRO A 22 26.16 -5.43 18.20
N TYR A 23 27.46 -5.47 17.88
CA TYR A 23 28.53 -4.84 18.65
C TYR A 23 28.82 -3.40 18.20
N ALA A 24 28.30 -2.97 17.05
CA ALA A 24 28.42 -1.61 16.52
C ALA A 24 27.04 -1.07 16.12
N PRO A 25 26.19 -0.69 17.09
CA PRO A 25 24.86 -0.18 16.79
C PRO A 25 24.97 1.11 15.96
N PRO A 26 24.10 1.29 14.95
CA PRO A 26 24.16 2.44 14.07
C PRO A 26 23.94 3.72 14.86
N THR A 27 24.63 4.78 14.45
CA THR A 27 24.50 6.09 15.08
C THR A 27 23.14 6.72 14.76
N ALA A 28 22.69 7.66 15.60
CA ALA A 28 21.42 8.35 15.37
C ALA A 28 21.40 9.12 14.04
N ALA A 29 22.56 9.66 13.62
CA ALA A 29 22.69 10.37 12.35
C ALA A 29 22.57 9.43 11.14
N GLU A 30 23.14 8.22 11.21
CA GLU A 30 22.99 7.20 10.16
C GLU A 30 21.55 6.71 10.06
N ALA A 31 20.90 6.49 11.21
CA ALA A 31 19.51 6.08 11.27
C ALA A 31 18.57 7.13 10.67
N ASP A 32 18.78 8.42 10.97
CA ASP A 32 18.01 9.52 10.38
C ASP A 32 18.23 9.62 8.86
N ARG A 33 19.49 9.48 8.42
CA ARG A 33 19.82 9.50 6.99
C ARG A 33 19.14 8.33 6.26
N ALA A 34 19.24 7.12 6.80
CA ALA A 34 18.62 5.93 6.23
C ALA A 34 17.10 6.07 6.17
N ALA A 35 16.48 6.54 7.25
CA ALA A 35 15.04 6.79 7.31
C ALA A 35 14.59 7.85 6.30
N ALA A 36 15.33 8.95 6.15
CA ALA A 36 15.02 10.01 5.19
C ALA A 36 15.07 9.51 3.73
N VAL A 37 16.13 8.77 3.37
CA VAL A 37 16.27 8.18 2.03
C VAL A 37 15.12 7.21 1.74
N LEU A 38 14.84 6.27 2.64
CA LEU A 38 13.77 5.28 2.45
C LEU A 38 12.37 5.92 2.37
N ARG A 39 12.10 6.95 3.19
CA ARG A 39 10.86 7.71 3.14
C ARG A 39 10.73 8.48 1.83
N SER A 40 11.78 9.15 1.38
CA SER A 40 11.76 9.90 0.12
C SER A 40 11.44 9.02 -1.10
N ASP A 41 11.94 7.78 -1.12
CA ASP A 41 11.67 6.82 -2.20
C ASP A 41 10.24 6.28 -2.12
N TYR A 42 9.77 5.93 -0.92
CA TYR A 42 8.38 5.50 -0.71
C TYR A 42 7.37 6.60 -1.05
N GLU A 43 7.62 7.83 -0.62
CA GLU A 43 6.70 8.97 -0.75
C GLU A 43 6.79 9.67 -2.12
N ARG A 44 7.60 9.16 -3.05
CA ARG A 44 7.77 9.74 -4.38
C ARG A 44 6.44 9.84 -5.14
N TRP A 45 6.15 11.03 -5.67
CA TRP A 45 4.95 11.29 -6.48
C TRP A 45 4.81 10.36 -7.69
N SER A 46 5.91 10.08 -8.39
CA SER A 46 5.87 9.16 -9.53
C SER A 46 5.47 7.75 -9.11
N ARG A 47 5.88 7.28 -7.93
CA ARG A 47 5.46 5.97 -7.40
C ARG A 47 3.97 5.95 -7.04
N TRP A 48 3.46 7.05 -6.48
CA TRP A 48 2.03 7.20 -6.22
C TRP A 48 1.21 7.22 -7.53
N ALA A 49 1.59 8.06 -8.50
CA ALA A 49 0.91 8.17 -9.79
C ALA A 49 0.89 6.83 -10.53
N LEU A 50 2.01 6.10 -10.50
CA LEU A 50 2.12 4.77 -11.08
C LEU A 50 1.19 3.77 -10.39
N GLY A 51 1.00 3.88 -9.07
CA GLY A 51 -0.02 3.12 -8.34
C GLY A 51 -1.46 3.45 -8.76
N VAL A 52 -1.77 4.73 -8.97
CA VAL A 52 -3.10 5.16 -9.47
C VAL A 52 -3.35 4.62 -10.86
N VAL A 53 -2.38 4.74 -11.78
CA VAL A 53 -2.51 4.20 -13.14
C VAL A 53 -2.67 2.68 -13.11
N ALA A 54 -1.84 1.97 -12.34
CA ALA A 54 -1.93 0.52 -12.20
C ALA A 54 -3.29 0.07 -11.65
N PHE A 55 -3.87 0.84 -10.70
CA PHE A 55 -5.21 0.59 -10.17
C PHE A 55 -6.29 0.75 -11.25
N VAL A 56 -6.28 1.87 -11.98
CA VAL A 56 -7.27 2.13 -13.05
C VAL A 56 -7.18 1.05 -14.13
N VAL A 57 -5.97 0.69 -14.53
CA VAL A 57 -5.71 -0.36 -15.54
C VAL A 57 -6.18 -1.74 -15.04
N ALA A 58 -5.87 -2.11 -13.80
CA ALA A 58 -6.29 -3.39 -13.24
C ALA A 58 -7.82 -3.48 -13.04
N ALA A 59 -8.40 -2.48 -12.40
CA ALA A 59 -9.82 -2.44 -12.09
C ALA A 59 -10.67 -2.28 -13.37
N GLY A 60 -10.28 -1.37 -14.27
CA GLY A 60 -10.96 -1.14 -15.54
C GLY A 60 -10.84 -2.34 -16.48
N GLY A 61 -9.64 -2.88 -16.66
CA GLY A 61 -9.43 -4.09 -17.45
C GLY A 61 -10.21 -5.29 -16.89
N GLY A 62 -10.18 -5.49 -15.57
CA GLY A 62 -10.92 -6.55 -14.90
C GLY A 62 -12.43 -6.40 -15.02
N PHE A 63 -12.94 -5.17 -14.90
CA PHE A 63 -14.35 -4.86 -15.11
C PHE A 63 -14.81 -5.19 -16.54
N ILE A 64 -14.06 -4.72 -17.54
CA ILE A 64 -14.37 -4.98 -18.95
C ILE A 64 -14.28 -6.48 -19.25
N ALA A 65 -13.20 -7.14 -18.82
CA ALA A 65 -13.01 -8.57 -19.05
C ALA A 65 -14.16 -9.40 -18.46
N ALA A 66 -14.51 -9.17 -17.20
CA ALA A 66 -15.60 -9.88 -16.55
C ALA A 66 -16.97 -9.57 -17.17
N GLY A 67 -17.19 -8.33 -17.59
CA GLY A 67 -18.44 -7.92 -18.24
C GLY A 67 -18.60 -8.59 -19.60
N MET A 68 -17.53 -8.64 -20.39
CA MET A 68 -17.52 -9.34 -21.68
C MET A 68 -17.69 -10.84 -21.51
N VAL A 69 -17.03 -11.47 -20.54
CA VAL A 69 -17.22 -12.90 -20.23
C VAL A 69 -18.68 -13.18 -19.85
N ALA A 70 -19.30 -12.34 -19.03
CA ALA A 70 -20.71 -12.48 -18.68
C ALA A 70 -21.62 -12.28 -19.91
N SER A 71 -21.30 -11.32 -20.79
CA SER A 71 -22.03 -11.12 -22.06
C SER A 71 -21.93 -12.35 -22.97
N LEU A 72 -20.74 -12.92 -23.11
CA LEU A 72 -20.48 -14.12 -23.93
C LEU A 72 -21.21 -15.37 -23.42
N SER A 73 -21.51 -15.42 -22.12
CA SER A 73 -22.26 -16.53 -21.51
C SER A 73 -23.78 -16.44 -21.71
N THR A 74 -24.27 -15.32 -22.24
CA THR A 74 -25.69 -15.12 -22.52
C THR A 74 -26.04 -15.76 -23.88
N PRO A 75 -27.19 -16.46 -24.02
CA PRO A 75 -27.58 -17.08 -25.29
C PRO A 75 -27.66 -16.03 -26.41
N GLY A 76 -26.80 -16.16 -27.41
CA GLY A 76 -26.66 -15.20 -28.50
C GLY A 76 -25.51 -15.56 -29.44
N ARG A 77 -25.31 -14.74 -30.47
CA ARG A 77 -24.18 -14.88 -31.40
C ARG A 77 -22.95 -14.23 -30.78
N VAL A 78 -21.87 -15.00 -30.66
CA VAL A 78 -20.55 -14.53 -30.27
C VAL A 78 -19.76 -14.20 -31.54
N ASP A 79 -19.33 -12.95 -31.70
CA ASP A 79 -18.48 -12.55 -32.81
C ASP A 79 -16.99 -12.58 -32.40
N ALA A 80 -16.10 -12.74 -33.39
CA ALA A 80 -14.65 -12.79 -33.15
C ALA A 80 -14.12 -11.52 -32.45
N VAL A 81 -14.78 -10.38 -32.68
CA VAL A 81 -14.44 -9.10 -32.05
C VAL A 81 -14.62 -9.17 -30.52
N ASP A 82 -15.67 -9.84 -30.03
CA ASP A 82 -15.94 -9.95 -28.59
C ASP A 82 -14.84 -10.74 -27.88
N VAL A 83 -14.36 -11.81 -28.53
CA VAL A 83 -13.27 -12.64 -28.03
C VAL A 83 -11.97 -11.83 -27.98
N ILE A 84 -11.65 -11.09 -29.05
CA ILE A 84 -10.43 -10.26 -29.13
C ILE A 84 -10.44 -9.18 -28.05
N VAL A 85 -11.57 -8.46 -27.90
CA VAL A 85 -11.72 -7.41 -26.87
C VAL A 85 -11.58 -8.00 -25.47
N THR A 86 -12.18 -9.17 -25.22
CA THR A 86 -12.05 -9.88 -23.93
C THR A 86 -10.59 -10.21 -23.63
N LEU A 87 -9.85 -10.76 -24.60
CA LEU A 87 -8.43 -11.10 -24.43
C LEU A 87 -7.58 -9.86 -24.14
N ILE A 88 -7.81 -8.77 -24.87
CA ILE A 88 -7.10 -7.50 -24.64
C ILE A 88 -7.39 -7.00 -23.21
N ALA A 89 -8.65 -7.01 -22.79
CA ALA A 89 -9.05 -6.58 -21.45
C ALA A 89 -8.39 -7.43 -20.34
N VAL A 90 -8.31 -8.75 -20.53
CA VAL A 90 -7.60 -9.66 -19.61
C VAL A 90 -6.11 -9.30 -19.52
N VAL A 91 -5.43 -9.11 -20.64
CA VAL A 91 -4.00 -8.75 -20.67
C VAL A 91 -3.77 -7.42 -19.94
N ILE A 92 -4.61 -6.42 -20.19
CA ILE A 92 -4.57 -5.11 -19.51
C ILE A 92 -4.77 -5.29 -18.00
N ALA A 93 -5.77 -6.07 -17.59
CA ALA A 93 -6.05 -6.33 -16.17
C ALA A 93 -4.86 -6.99 -15.46
N LEU A 94 -4.23 -7.97 -16.11
CA LEU A 94 -3.05 -8.67 -15.59
C LEU A 94 -1.82 -7.75 -15.52
N ALA A 95 -1.60 -6.91 -16.52
CA ALA A 95 -0.50 -5.94 -16.51
C ALA A 95 -0.66 -4.92 -15.37
N GLY A 96 -1.86 -4.40 -15.14
CA GLY A 96 -2.14 -3.53 -13.99
C GLY A 96 -1.95 -4.25 -12.66
N SER A 97 -2.47 -5.48 -12.54
CA SER A 97 -2.42 -6.26 -11.30
C SER A 97 -0.99 -6.65 -10.91
N THR A 98 -0.18 -7.10 -11.88
CA THR A 98 1.23 -7.44 -11.65
C THR A 98 2.02 -6.22 -11.18
N LEU A 99 1.74 -5.05 -11.73
CA LEU A 99 2.36 -3.80 -11.33
C LEU A 99 1.95 -3.38 -9.90
N LEU A 100 0.67 -3.53 -9.54
CA LEU A 100 0.20 -3.31 -8.16
C LEU A 100 0.91 -4.24 -7.16
N VAL A 101 1.05 -5.53 -7.50
CA VAL A 101 1.76 -6.51 -6.66
C VAL A 101 3.23 -6.11 -6.49
N ALA A 102 3.90 -5.73 -7.58
CA ALA A 102 5.29 -5.27 -7.54
C ALA A 102 5.45 -4.01 -6.67
N LEU A 103 4.52 -3.05 -6.78
CA LEU A 103 4.48 -1.85 -5.93
C LEU A 103 4.19 -2.20 -4.47
N TRP A 104 3.33 -3.18 -4.21
CA TRP A 104 3.03 -3.62 -2.85
C TRP A 104 4.25 -4.24 -2.18
N TRP A 105 4.93 -5.19 -2.84
CA TRP A 105 6.13 -5.83 -2.28
C TRP A 105 7.25 -4.84 -2.02
N THR A 106 7.55 -4.00 -2.99
CA THR A 106 8.63 -3.00 -2.86
C THR A 106 8.29 -1.94 -1.83
N GLY A 107 7.02 -1.51 -1.73
CA GLY A 107 6.56 -0.56 -0.71
C GLY A 107 6.59 -1.17 0.70
N ARG A 108 6.24 -2.46 0.82
CA ARG A 108 6.30 -3.21 2.08
C ARG A 108 7.73 -3.32 2.59
N ALA A 109 8.71 -3.52 1.70
CA ALA A 109 10.13 -3.56 2.05
C ALA A 109 10.62 -2.18 2.53
N LEU A 110 10.36 -1.13 1.74
CA LEU A 110 10.74 0.26 2.09
C LEU A 110 10.16 0.70 3.43
N THR A 111 8.88 0.46 3.68
CA THR A 111 8.20 0.89 4.91
C THR A 111 8.62 0.07 6.14
N ARG A 112 8.97 -1.21 5.99
CA ARG A 112 9.58 -2.00 7.07
C ARG A 112 10.94 -1.47 7.45
N ALA A 113 11.81 -1.26 6.45
CA ALA A 113 13.13 -0.71 6.66
C ALA A 113 13.05 0.69 7.28
N ALA A 114 12.22 1.58 6.73
CA ALA A 114 12.03 2.92 7.27
C ALA A 114 11.54 2.89 8.73
N SER A 115 10.55 2.05 9.04
CA SER A 115 10.07 1.88 10.42
C SER A 115 11.15 1.36 11.36
N TYR A 116 12.05 0.48 10.91
CA TYR A 116 13.16 0.00 11.71
C TYR A 116 14.14 1.15 12.01
N TRP A 117 14.60 1.85 10.98
CA TRP A 117 15.57 2.95 11.11
C TRP A 117 15.02 4.12 11.94
N LEU A 118 13.73 4.43 11.84
CA LEU A 118 13.08 5.44 12.68
C LEU A 118 13.08 5.08 14.17
N ARG A 119 13.08 3.78 14.49
CA ARG A 119 13.04 3.28 15.88
C ARG A 119 14.44 3.10 16.48
N ALA A 120 15.44 2.84 15.65
CA ALA A 120 16.79 2.47 16.09
C ALA A 120 17.39 3.44 17.14
N PRO A 121 17.32 4.77 17.00
CA PRO A 121 17.89 5.70 17.99
C PRO A 121 17.23 5.61 19.38
N TYR A 122 15.94 5.27 19.43
CA TYR A 122 15.19 5.16 20.68
C TYR A 122 15.40 3.81 21.36
N VAL A 123 15.46 2.74 20.56
CA VAL A 123 15.74 1.38 21.07
C VAL A 123 17.17 1.27 21.57
N ASN A 124 18.12 1.90 20.90
CA ASN A 124 19.54 1.90 21.27
C ASN A 124 19.87 2.89 22.41
N GLY A 125 18.87 3.57 22.99
CA GLY A 125 19.07 4.53 24.08
C GLY A 125 19.79 5.84 23.68
N GLN A 126 20.02 6.06 22.39
CA GLN A 126 20.70 7.26 21.87
C GLN A 126 19.79 8.50 21.92
N ARG A 127 18.46 8.32 21.95
CA ARG A 127 17.47 9.39 22.09
C ARG A 127 16.39 9.02 23.10
N ALA A 128 16.05 9.98 23.95
CA ALA A 128 14.86 9.92 24.79
C ALA A 128 13.61 10.36 23.99
N PRO A 129 12.44 9.71 24.20
CA PRO A 129 11.15 10.20 23.71
C PRO A 129 10.86 11.63 24.23
N ARG A 130 10.28 12.49 23.39
CA ARG A 130 10.03 13.91 23.72
C ARG A 130 8.68 14.36 23.17
N ALA A 131 8.12 15.45 23.74
CA ALA A 131 6.87 16.04 23.28
C ALA A 131 6.86 16.41 21.78
N ALA A 132 8.01 16.80 21.21
CA ALA A 132 8.14 17.02 19.78
C ALA A 132 7.84 15.75 18.95
N GLY A 133 8.23 14.57 19.45
CA GLY A 133 7.91 13.28 18.81
C GLY A 133 6.42 12.96 18.85
N TRP A 134 5.71 13.36 19.90
CA TRP A 134 4.25 13.26 19.97
C TRP A 134 3.56 14.14 18.91
N VAL A 135 4.01 15.39 18.76
CA VAL A 135 3.47 16.30 17.73
C VAL A 135 3.72 15.72 16.35
N GLN A 136 4.97 15.29 16.08
CA GLN A 136 5.37 14.75 14.78
C GLN A 136 4.58 13.49 14.40
N ALA A 137 4.33 12.58 15.36
CA ALA A 137 3.52 11.39 15.11
C ALA A 137 2.06 11.70 14.73
N ARG A 138 1.54 12.86 15.16
CA ARG A 138 0.17 13.31 14.85
C ARG A 138 0.09 14.16 13.59
N THR A 139 1.11 14.98 13.31
CA THR A 139 1.13 15.88 12.15
C THR A 139 1.61 15.19 10.87
N VAL A 140 2.25 14.02 10.96
CA VAL A 140 2.72 13.27 9.78
C VAL A 140 1.59 12.97 8.79
N ASN A 141 0.36 12.78 9.27
CA ASN A 141 -0.81 12.52 8.41
C ASN A 141 -1.22 13.74 7.57
N LEU A 142 -0.78 14.94 7.97
CA LEU A 142 -1.01 16.20 7.27
C LEU A 142 0.09 16.53 6.26
N GLU A 143 1.20 15.77 6.24
CA GLU A 143 2.21 15.93 5.20
C GLU A 143 1.57 15.66 3.83
N PRO A 144 1.71 16.54 2.83
CA PRO A 144 0.95 16.45 1.57
C PRO A 144 1.05 15.08 0.89
N ARG A 145 2.22 14.46 0.96
CA ARG A 145 2.51 13.15 0.35
C ARG A 145 1.78 12.01 1.07
N ILE A 146 1.62 12.10 2.38
CA ILE A 146 0.92 11.08 3.18
C ILE A 146 -0.58 11.34 3.15
N LEU A 147 -1.00 12.61 3.21
CA LEU A 147 -2.40 13.02 3.07
C LEU A 147 -3.01 12.48 1.78
N VAL A 148 -2.37 12.72 0.63
CA VAL A 148 -2.88 12.20 -0.66
C VAL A 148 -2.94 10.67 -0.66
N ARG A 149 -1.98 10.00 -0.01
CA ARG A 149 -2.04 8.55 0.13
C ARG A 149 -3.23 8.10 0.98
N LEU A 150 -3.52 8.77 2.08
CA LEU A 150 -4.68 8.51 2.93
C LEU A 150 -6.00 8.76 2.18
N LEU A 151 -6.09 9.84 1.40
CA LEU A 151 -7.24 10.12 0.54
C LEU A 151 -7.45 9.00 -0.47
N THR A 152 -6.39 8.56 -1.18
CA THR A 152 -6.53 7.44 -2.12
C THR A 152 -6.85 6.11 -1.44
N VAL A 153 -6.40 5.88 -0.19
CA VAL A 153 -6.82 4.71 0.60
C VAL A 153 -8.31 4.79 0.91
N ALA A 154 -8.80 5.94 1.37
CA ALA A 154 -10.21 6.15 1.65
C ALA A 154 -11.07 5.93 0.39
N LEU A 155 -10.65 6.50 -0.75
CA LEU A 155 -11.33 6.30 -2.03
C LEU A 155 -11.31 4.83 -2.48
N ALA A 156 -10.19 4.13 -2.35
CA ALA A 156 -10.09 2.72 -2.70
C ALA A 156 -11.00 1.84 -1.82
N LEU A 157 -11.11 2.17 -0.53
CA LEU A 157 -12.03 1.48 0.38
C LEU A 157 -13.50 1.82 0.09
N LEU A 158 -13.82 3.05 -0.33
CA LEU A 158 -15.17 3.39 -0.80
C LEU A 158 -15.53 2.60 -2.06
N VAL A 159 -14.60 2.44 -3.00
CA VAL A 159 -14.77 1.58 -4.18
C VAL A 159 -14.97 0.12 -3.75
N ALA A 160 -14.24 -0.36 -2.74
CA ALA A 160 -14.44 -1.68 -2.16
C ALA A 160 -15.86 -1.88 -1.62
N VAL A 161 -16.32 -0.94 -0.78
CA VAL A 161 -17.68 -0.95 -0.22
C VAL A 161 -18.71 -0.91 -1.34
N GLY A 162 -18.55 -0.05 -2.34
CA GLY A 162 -19.45 0.03 -3.48
C GLY A 162 -19.56 -1.29 -4.26
N GLY A 163 -18.42 -1.90 -4.59
CA GLY A 163 -18.40 -3.19 -5.30
C GLY A 163 -19.04 -4.32 -4.51
N VAL A 164 -18.74 -4.41 -3.21
CA VAL A 164 -19.33 -5.40 -2.31
C VAL A 164 -20.84 -5.16 -2.11
N ALA A 165 -21.26 -3.90 -2.00
CA ALA A 165 -22.68 -3.55 -1.85
C ALA A 165 -23.50 -3.94 -3.08
N VAL A 166 -22.97 -3.72 -4.30
CA VAL A 166 -23.61 -4.18 -5.54
C VAL A 166 -23.72 -5.70 -5.56
N PHE A 167 -22.65 -6.41 -5.17
CA PHE A 167 -22.66 -7.86 -5.10
C PHE A 167 -23.71 -8.39 -4.12
N ILE A 168 -23.77 -7.85 -2.90
CA ILE A 168 -24.76 -8.23 -1.87
C ILE A 168 -26.19 -7.94 -2.35
N ARG A 169 -26.42 -6.78 -2.99
CA ARG A 169 -27.72 -6.43 -3.56
C ARG A 169 -28.16 -7.47 -4.59
N ASP A 170 -27.27 -7.89 -5.48
CA ASP A 170 -27.58 -8.84 -6.56
C ASP A 170 -27.83 -10.26 -6.04
N LEU A 171 -27.29 -10.64 -4.88
CA LEU A 171 -27.66 -11.91 -4.22
C LEU A 171 -29.14 -11.98 -3.84
N GLY A 172 -29.75 -10.84 -3.50
CA GLY A 172 -31.18 -10.76 -3.16
C GLY A 172 -32.10 -10.47 -4.34
N ALA A 173 -31.61 -9.75 -5.36
CA ALA A 173 -32.39 -9.29 -6.50
C ALA A 173 -32.22 -10.12 -7.79
N GLY A 174 -31.28 -11.07 -7.78
CA GLY A 174 -30.88 -11.83 -8.96
C GLY A 174 -29.56 -11.31 -9.55
N VAL A 175 -28.72 -12.25 -10.00
CA VAL A 175 -27.39 -11.95 -10.56
C VAL A 175 -27.53 -11.19 -11.87
N SER A 176 -26.86 -10.04 -11.96
CA SER A 176 -26.79 -9.19 -13.14
C SER A 176 -25.46 -9.34 -13.87
N ILE A 177 -25.39 -8.83 -15.11
CA ILE A 177 -24.13 -8.76 -15.88
C ILE A 177 -23.04 -7.95 -15.16
N PHE A 178 -23.42 -7.09 -14.22
CA PHE A 178 -22.50 -6.24 -13.46
C PHE A 178 -22.05 -6.84 -12.13
N THR A 179 -22.65 -7.95 -11.68
CA THR A 179 -22.36 -8.54 -10.36
C THR A 179 -20.87 -8.91 -10.20
N VAL A 180 -20.33 -9.69 -11.15
CA VAL A 180 -18.93 -10.13 -11.11
C VAL A 180 -17.96 -8.97 -11.39
N PRO A 181 -18.18 -8.11 -12.41
CA PRO A 181 -17.36 -6.92 -12.61
C PRO A 181 -17.27 -6.01 -11.39
N ALA A 182 -18.40 -5.71 -10.75
CA ALA A 182 -18.44 -4.85 -9.57
C ALA A 182 -17.71 -5.48 -8.37
N LEU A 183 -17.85 -6.80 -8.17
CA LEU A 183 -17.13 -7.52 -7.12
C LEU A 183 -15.61 -7.46 -7.35
N LEU A 184 -15.14 -7.68 -8.58
CA LEU A 184 -13.70 -7.63 -8.89
C LEU A 184 -13.10 -6.25 -8.66
N VAL A 185 -13.80 -5.20 -9.09
CA VAL A 185 -13.40 -3.80 -8.80
C VAL A 185 -13.37 -3.57 -7.29
N GLY A 186 -14.36 -4.09 -6.56
CA GLY A 186 -14.42 -4.00 -5.10
C GLY A 186 -13.23 -4.68 -4.41
N ILE A 187 -12.90 -5.91 -4.82
CA ILE A 187 -11.74 -6.65 -4.30
C ILE A 187 -10.44 -5.91 -4.61
N CYS A 188 -10.28 -5.40 -5.84
CA CYS A 188 -9.12 -4.61 -6.23
C CYS A 188 -8.99 -3.35 -5.36
N GLY A 189 -10.11 -2.66 -5.10
CA GLY A 189 -10.20 -1.52 -4.18
C GLY A 189 -9.76 -1.88 -2.76
N ALA A 190 -10.28 -3.00 -2.23
CA ALA A 190 -9.96 -3.47 -0.88
C ALA A 190 -8.47 -3.78 -0.73
N LEU A 191 -7.91 -4.59 -1.64
CA LEU A 191 -6.51 -4.99 -1.59
C LEU A 191 -5.56 -3.79 -1.76
N SER A 192 -5.88 -2.88 -2.66
CA SER A 192 -5.09 -1.66 -2.88
C SER A 192 -5.15 -0.72 -1.68
N GLY A 193 -6.35 -0.51 -1.13
CA GLY A 193 -6.57 0.31 0.06
C GLY A 193 -5.83 -0.24 1.29
N ILE A 194 -5.96 -1.54 1.57
CA ILE A 194 -5.27 -2.21 2.69
C ILE A 194 -3.75 -2.18 2.48
N GLY A 195 -3.28 -2.48 1.27
CA GLY A 195 -1.85 -2.49 0.94
C GLY A 195 -1.20 -1.12 1.15
N GLN A 196 -1.83 -0.06 0.66
CA GLN A 196 -1.33 1.31 0.79
C GLN A 196 -1.49 1.85 2.22
N GLY A 197 -2.63 1.59 2.87
CA GLY A 197 -2.89 1.97 4.26
C GLY A 197 -1.90 1.33 5.24
N GLY A 198 -1.61 0.04 5.06
CA GLY A 198 -0.61 -0.68 5.86
C GLY A 198 0.80 -0.09 5.76
N GLY A 199 1.17 0.48 4.60
CA GLY A 199 2.44 1.19 4.43
C GLY A 199 2.51 2.49 5.24
N VAL A 200 1.45 3.30 5.20
CA VAL A 200 1.34 4.54 5.98
C VAL A 200 1.39 4.25 7.48
N LEU A 201 0.60 3.27 7.94
CA LEU A 201 0.56 2.88 9.36
C LEU A 201 1.94 2.44 9.89
N ARG A 202 2.76 1.79 9.07
CA ARG A 202 4.13 1.42 9.46
C ARG A 202 5.04 2.63 9.67
N ILE A 203 4.94 3.65 8.82
CA ILE A 203 5.72 4.89 8.99
C ILE A 203 5.28 5.62 10.25
N VAL A 204 3.97 5.76 10.47
CA VAL A 204 3.41 6.37 11.69
C VAL A 204 3.89 5.62 12.93
N ASN A 205 3.86 4.28 12.90
CA ASN A 205 4.33 3.43 14.00
C ASN A 205 5.87 3.45 14.17
N GLY A 206 6.62 3.83 13.14
CA GLY A 206 8.05 4.12 13.25
C GLY A 206 8.29 5.41 14.03
N LEU A 207 7.57 6.47 13.67
CA LEU A 207 7.66 7.79 14.30
C LEU A 207 7.13 7.80 15.74
N SER A 208 6.14 6.98 16.06
CA SER A 208 5.59 6.86 17.42
C SER A 208 6.60 6.38 18.45
N ALA A 209 7.76 5.82 18.06
CA ALA A 209 8.81 5.50 19.01
C ALA A 209 9.41 6.74 19.70
N GLY A 210 9.29 7.93 19.09
CA GLY A 210 9.64 9.19 19.71
C GLY A 210 8.57 9.76 20.65
N ASP A 211 7.38 9.16 20.70
CA ASP A 211 6.26 9.60 21.55
C ASP A 211 6.45 9.12 23.00
N PRO A 212 6.51 10.02 23.99
CA PRO A 212 6.59 9.65 25.40
C PRO A 212 5.38 8.81 25.87
N LEU A 213 4.17 9.04 25.34
CA LEU A 213 2.98 8.26 25.70
C LEU A 213 3.06 6.82 25.20
N TRP A 214 3.68 6.60 24.04
CA TRP A 214 3.91 5.26 23.49
C TRP A 214 4.83 4.43 24.40
N SER A 215 5.88 5.05 24.95
CA SER A 215 6.79 4.40 25.89
C SER A 215 6.09 4.03 27.20
N TRP A 216 5.12 4.83 27.64
CA TRP A 216 4.33 4.57 28.85
C TRP A 216 3.36 3.41 28.65
N LEU A 217 2.61 3.41 27.54
CA LEU A 217 1.67 2.34 27.17
C LEU A 217 2.39 0.99 26.99
N THR A 218 3.51 0.96 26.26
CA THR A 218 4.25 -0.29 26.03
C THR A 218 4.94 -0.85 27.26
N ARG A 219 5.37 0.00 28.22
CA ARG A 219 5.86 -0.47 29.53
C ARG A 219 4.72 -1.02 30.39
N SER A 220 3.56 -0.38 30.38
CA SER A 220 2.40 -0.82 31.19
C SER A 220 1.86 -2.20 30.77
N VAL A 221 1.95 -2.52 29.48
CA VAL A 221 1.57 -3.83 28.93
C VAL A 221 2.60 -4.91 29.24
N ARG A 222 3.89 -4.56 29.39
CA ARG A 222 4.98 -5.51 29.66
C ARG A 222 5.19 -5.79 31.16
N ALA A 223 4.54 -5.01 32.03
CA ALA A 223 4.55 -5.16 33.48
C ALA A 223 3.31 -5.93 34.01
N ARG A 224 2.43 -6.40 33.11
CA ARG A 224 1.36 -7.36 33.38
C ARG A 224 1.73 -8.70 32.77
#